data_AF-A0A9X8DSH2-F1
#
_entry.id   AF-A0A9X8DSH2-F1
#
_cell.length_a   1.000
_cell.length_b   1.000
_cell.length_c   1.000
_cell.angle_alpha   90.00
_cell.angle_beta   90.00
_cell.angle_gamma   90.00
#
_symmetry.space_group_name_H-M   'P 1'
#
loop_
_entity.id
_entity.type
_entity.pdbx_description
1 polymer ?
#
loop_
_entity_poly.entity_id
_entity_poly.type
_entity_poly.pdbx_seq_one_letter_code
_entity_poly.pdbx_strand_id
1 'polypeptide(L)'
;VKTQTEVRDITRIERIGAHSHIRGLGLDDALEPRNVSQGMVGQTDARKAAGIVLRMIEEGKIAGRAILLAGKPGTGKTAIAMGIAQALGEDTPFTTIAGSEVFSLEMSKTEALTQAFRRSIGVRIMEETEIIEGEVVEIQVDTPTGGAGDKIGRLTLRTTEMETVYDLGAKMIDQLTKEKIEAGDVITINKESGKISKLGRSFTRSKDYDAMGPQTRFVQCPEGELQKRKEVVHVVSLHEIDVINSRSQGFLALF
;
A
#
# COMPACT_ATOMS: atom_id res chain seq x y z
N VAL A 1 11.64 4.50 -9.78
CA VAL A 1 11.37 4.78 -8.35
C VAL A 1 9.86 4.78 -8.13
N LYS A 2 9.33 3.75 -7.46
CA LYS A 2 7.89 3.47 -7.30
C LYS A 2 7.13 4.64 -6.66
N THR A 3 6.07 5.11 -7.29
CA THR A 3 5.08 6.01 -6.65
C THR A 3 3.68 5.51 -7.02
N GLN A 4 3.04 4.80 -6.10
CA GLN A 4 1.59 4.70 -6.02
C GLN A 4 1.23 5.20 -4.63
N THR A 5 0.41 6.24 -4.58
CA THR A 5 -0.23 6.75 -3.38
C THR A 5 -1.39 5.81 -3.05
N GLU A 6 -1.06 4.60 -2.63
CA GLU A 6 -1.87 3.94 -1.61
C GLU A 6 -1.79 4.80 -0.35
N VAL A 7 -2.76 4.67 0.55
CA VAL A 7 -2.60 5.14 1.92
C VAL A 7 -1.49 4.29 2.54
N ARG A 8 -0.23 4.57 2.19
CA ARG A 8 0.88 4.33 3.08
C ARG A 8 0.54 5.17 4.28
N ASP A 9 0.16 4.52 5.36
CA ASP A 9 0.23 5.08 6.71
C ASP A 9 1.34 6.11 6.71
N ILE A 10 0.93 7.38 6.78
CA ILE A 10 1.73 8.60 6.74
C ILE A 10 3.09 8.26 7.30
N THR A 11 4.09 8.03 6.44
CA THR A 11 5.48 7.65 6.77
C THR A 11 5.60 7.17 8.21
N ARG A 12 5.31 5.88 8.50
CA ARG A 12 5.42 5.31 9.86
C ARG A 12 6.58 6.00 10.55
N ILE A 13 6.28 6.85 11.53
CA ILE A 13 7.33 7.50 12.30
C ILE A 13 7.92 6.36 13.12
N GLU A 14 8.90 5.66 12.54
CA GLU A 14 9.63 4.59 13.20
C GLU A 14 10.45 5.23 14.31
N ARG A 15 9.79 5.46 15.43
CA ARG A 15 10.45 5.85 16.66
C ARG A 15 11.12 4.60 17.22
N ILE A 16 12.30 4.79 17.78
CA ILE A 16 13.03 3.71 18.46
C ILE A 16 12.17 3.20 19.62
N GLY A 17 11.60 2.02 19.45
CA GLY A 17 10.83 1.30 20.46
C GLY A 17 11.65 0.13 21.04
N ALA A 18 11.18 -0.42 22.16
CA ALA A 18 11.85 -1.51 22.87
C ALA A 18 12.12 -2.76 22.02
N HIS A 19 11.37 -2.96 20.94
CA HIS A 19 11.50 -4.12 20.04
C HIS A 19 11.77 -3.72 18.57
N SER A 20 12.07 -2.45 18.31
CA SER A 20 12.36 -1.93 16.95
C SER A 20 13.62 -2.52 16.30
N HIS A 21 14.52 -3.09 17.12
CA HIS A 21 15.74 -3.74 16.66
C HIS A 21 15.52 -5.16 16.12
N ILE A 22 14.34 -5.75 16.35
CA ILE A 22 14.03 -7.13 15.95
C ILE A 22 13.56 -7.10 14.49
N ARG A 23 14.26 -7.82 13.62
CA ARG A 23 13.97 -7.90 12.17
C ARG A 23 13.53 -9.30 11.71
N GLY A 24 13.37 -10.23 12.64
CA GLY A 24 13.01 -11.62 12.37
C GLY A 24 13.46 -12.55 13.49
N LEU A 25 13.27 -13.86 13.29
CA LEU A 25 13.63 -14.90 14.28
C LEU A 25 15.11 -15.32 14.23
N GLY A 26 15.85 -14.96 13.19
CA GLY A 26 17.29 -15.26 13.05
C GLY A 26 17.60 -16.76 12.90
N LEU A 27 16.72 -17.50 12.22
CA LEU A 27 16.87 -18.93 11.94
C LEU A 27 17.58 -19.13 10.59
N ASP A 28 18.15 -20.32 10.38
CA ASP A 28 18.59 -20.78 9.06
C ASP A 28 17.51 -21.62 8.36
N ASP A 29 17.84 -22.11 7.15
CA ASP A 29 16.94 -22.92 6.32
C ASP A 29 16.60 -24.28 6.97
N ALA A 30 17.42 -24.74 7.92
CA ALA A 30 17.21 -25.95 8.71
C ALA A 30 16.41 -25.69 10.00
N LEU A 31 15.91 -24.47 10.21
CA LEU A 31 15.22 -24.01 11.43
C LEU A 31 16.11 -24.01 12.68
N GLU A 32 17.43 -23.95 12.51
CA GLU A 32 18.35 -23.80 13.63
C GLU A 32 18.61 -22.32 13.94
N PRO A 33 18.48 -21.91 15.23
CA PRO A 33 18.69 -20.54 15.63
C PRO A 33 20.18 -20.21 15.67
N ARG A 34 20.58 -19.16 14.95
CA ARG A 34 21.93 -18.60 15.09
C ARG A 34 22.05 -17.86 16.42
N ASN A 35 23.22 -17.93 17.06
CA ASN A 35 23.49 -17.32 18.37
C ASN A 35 23.15 -15.82 18.41
N VAL A 36 23.48 -15.09 17.34
CA VAL A 36 23.15 -13.66 17.15
C VAL A 36 22.71 -13.49 15.69
N SER A 37 21.45 -13.13 15.46
CA SER A 37 20.94 -12.86 14.10
C SER A 37 19.61 -12.09 14.15
N GLN A 38 19.41 -11.20 13.17
CA GLN A 38 18.16 -10.43 12.98
C GLN A 38 17.65 -9.68 14.25
N GLY A 39 18.57 -9.25 15.12
CA GLY A 39 18.25 -8.56 16.37
C GLY A 39 17.88 -9.48 17.53
N MET A 40 17.82 -10.80 17.32
CA MET A 40 17.58 -11.81 18.35
C MET A 40 18.90 -12.41 18.85
N VAL A 41 19.01 -12.60 20.16
CA VAL A 41 20.16 -13.20 20.83
C VAL A 41 19.70 -14.25 21.84
N GLY A 42 20.32 -15.43 21.83
CA GLY A 42 19.96 -16.52 22.74
C GLY A 42 18.55 -17.08 22.48
N GLN A 43 17.90 -17.59 23.53
CA GLN A 43 16.57 -18.22 23.48
C GLN A 43 16.42 -19.25 22.34
N THR A 44 17.40 -20.16 22.22
CA THR A 44 17.51 -21.11 21.11
C THR A 44 16.27 -21.98 20.99
N ASP A 45 15.85 -22.60 22.08
CA ASP A 45 14.74 -23.57 22.06
C ASP A 45 13.42 -22.88 21.70
N ALA A 46 13.18 -21.69 22.26
CA ALA A 46 11.98 -20.92 21.99
C ALA A 46 11.96 -20.36 20.55
N ARG A 47 13.10 -19.94 20.00
CA ARG A 47 13.22 -19.49 18.61
C ARG A 47 13.05 -20.63 17.62
N LYS A 48 13.61 -21.81 17.92
CA LYS A 48 13.40 -23.02 17.12
C LYS A 48 11.92 -23.42 17.10
N ALA A 49 11.26 -23.42 18.26
CA ALA A 49 9.82 -23.67 18.35
C ALA A 49 9.00 -22.61 17.60
N ALA A 50 9.36 -21.33 17.71
CA ALA A 50 8.73 -20.25 16.94
C ALA A 50 8.93 -20.40 15.42
N GLY A 51 10.06 -20.96 14.98
CA GLY A 51 10.31 -21.28 13.57
C GLY A 51 9.39 -22.36 13.03
N ILE A 52 9.10 -23.39 13.84
CA ILE A 52 8.12 -24.43 13.48
C ILE A 52 6.73 -23.80 13.33
N VAL A 53 6.35 -22.93 14.27
CA VAL A 53 5.08 -22.18 14.21
C VAL A 53 5.03 -21.29 12.97
N LEU A 54 6.11 -20.59 12.64
CA LEU A 54 6.20 -19.75 11.44
C LEU A 54 5.92 -20.57 10.18
N ARG A 55 6.56 -21.73 10.03
CA ARG A 55 6.28 -22.63 8.89
C ARG A 55 4.85 -23.15 8.88
N MET A 56 4.27 -23.47 10.04
CA MET A 56 2.86 -23.86 10.12
C MET A 56 1.92 -22.76 9.64
N ILE A 57 2.24 -21.49 9.92
CA ILE A 57 1.48 -20.33 9.44
C ILE A 57 1.65 -20.17 7.93
N GLU A 58 2.88 -20.23 7.42
CA GLU A 58 3.19 -20.13 5.98
C GLU A 58 2.54 -21.25 5.16
N GLU A 59 2.47 -22.48 5.70
CA GLU A 59 1.80 -23.60 5.03
C GLU A 59 0.27 -23.42 4.95
N GLY A 60 -0.34 -22.69 5.88
CA GLY A 60 -1.78 -22.34 5.86
C GLY A 60 -2.76 -23.52 5.96
N LYS A 61 -2.31 -24.76 6.18
CA LYS A 61 -3.16 -25.97 6.20
C LYS A 61 -3.96 -26.16 7.50
N ILE A 62 -3.56 -25.48 8.57
CA ILE A 62 -4.14 -25.64 9.91
C ILE A 62 -4.66 -24.28 10.38
N ALA A 63 -5.88 -24.25 10.91
CA ALA A 63 -6.51 -23.07 11.49
C ALA A 63 -7.04 -23.36 12.90
N GLY A 64 -7.27 -22.30 13.70
CA GLY A 64 -7.90 -22.41 15.02
C GLY A 64 -7.01 -23.02 16.12
N ARG A 65 -5.69 -22.83 16.04
CA ARG A 65 -4.74 -23.28 17.07
C ARG A 65 -4.31 -22.12 17.95
N ALA A 66 -4.12 -22.39 19.24
CA ALA A 66 -3.61 -21.42 20.20
C ALA A 66 -2.20 -21.83 20.65
N ILE A 67 -1.32 -20.85 20.76
CA ILE A 67 0.06 -21.03 21.24
C ILE A 67 0.24 -20.11 22.44
N LEU A 68 0.79 -20.67 23.53
CA LEU A 68 1.05 -19.93 24.76
C LEU A 68 2.55 -19.81 24.98
N LEU A 69 3.07 -18.58 24.98
CA LEU A 69 4.43 -18.28 25.40
C LEU A 69 4.44 -18.00 26.91
N ALA A 70 4.99 -18.92 27.70
CA ALA A 70 5.09 -18.80 29.15
C ALA A 70 6.56 -18.67 29.60
N GLY A 71 6.79 -17.92 30.68
CA GLY A 71 8.14 -17.72 31.22
C GLY A 71 8.23 -16.51 32.15
N LYS A 72 9.36 -16.35 32.85
CA LYS A 72 9.60 -15.23 33.78
C LYS A 72 9.53 -13.86 33.06
N PRO A 73 9.24 -12.74 33.76
CA PRO A 73 9.37 -11.40 33.19
C PRO A 73 10.78 -11.18 32.61
N GLY A 74 10.90 -10.39 31.54
CA GLY A 74 12.19 -10.09 30.90
C GLY A 74 12.82 -11.19 30.02
N THR A 75 12.14 -12.33 29.85
CA THR A 75 12.66 -13.46 29.04
C THR A 75 12.44 -13.34 27.52
N GLY A 76 11.93 -12.21 27.02
CA GLY A 76 11.77 -11.97 25.58
C GLY A 76 10.53 -12.60 24.92
N LYS A 77 9.48 -12.93 25.68
CA LYS A 77 8.22 -13.46 25.11
C LYS A 77 7.62 -12.57 24.02
N THR A 78 7.46 -11.28 24.30
CA THR A 78 6.97 -10.29 23.33
C THR A 78 7.95 -10.10 22.17
N ALA A 79 9.26 -10.18 22.44
CA ALA A 79 10.29 -10.11 21.40
C ALA A 79 10.17 -11.26 20.39
N ILE A 80 9.92 -12.49 20.86
CA ILE A 80 9.69 -13.65 19.97
C ILE A 80 8.42 -13.45 19.12
N ALA A 81 7.32 -12.97 19.71
CA ALA A 81 6.09 -12.69 18.97
C ALA A 81 6.30 -11.63 17.88
N MET A 82 7.06 -10.57 18.17
CA MET A 82 7.45 -9.57 17.18
C MET A 82 8.41 -10.14 16.13
N GLY A 83 9.30 -11.04 16.51
CA GLY A 83 10.16 -11.77 15.57
C GLY A 83 9.36 -12.61 14.58
N ILE A 84 8.29 -13.28 15.02
CA ILE A 84 7.35 -14.01 14.14
C ILE A 84 6.67 -13.02 13.19
N ALA A 85 6.14 -11.91 13.71
CA ALA A 85 5.46 -10.89 12.90
C ALA A 85 6.37 -10.33 11.79
N GLN A 86 7.61 -9.99 12.13
CA GLN A 86 8.59 -9.49 11.18
C GLN A 86 9.03 -10.56 10.16
N ALA A 87 9.05 -11.83 10.55
CA ALA A 87 9.41 -12.93 9.66
C ALA A 87 8.30 -13.27 8.65
N LEU A 88 7.02 -13.10 9.01
CA LEU A 88 5.88 -13.31 8.11
C LEU A 88 5.76 -12.27 6.97
N GLY A 89 6.44 -11.14 7.11
CA GLY A 89 6.46 -10.05 6.14
C GLY A 89 5.23 -9.12 6.21
N GLU A 90 5.27 -8.04 5.43
CA GLU A 90 4.26 -6.97 5.46
C GLU A 90 2.90 -7.40 4.88
N ASP A 91 2.88 -8.40 3.99
CA ASP A 91 1.67 -8.85 3.32
C ASP A 91 0.78 -9.76 4.19
N THR A 92 1.26 -10.16 5.37
CA THR A 92 0.55 -11.05 6.28
C THR A 92 0.02 -10.23 7.47
N PRO A 93 -1.30 -10.18 7.71
CA PRO A 93 -1.84 -9.37 8.80
C PRO A 93 -1.42 -9.94 10.15
N PHE A 94 -0.91 -9.06 11.01
CA PHE A 94 -0.53 -9.39 12.37
C PHE A 94 -1.13 -8.37 13.34
N THR A 95 -2.02 -8.83 14.23
CA THR A 95 -2.72 -7.98 15.19
C THR A 95 -2.19 -8.19 16.59
N THR A 96 -1.70 -7.13 17.23
CA THR A 96 -1.35 -7.13 18.65
C THR A 96 -2.48 -6.52 19.46
N ILE A 97 -2.96 -7.24 20.49
CA ILE A 97 -3.99 -6.74 21.39
C ILE A 97 -3.56 -6.95 22.83
N ALA A 98 -3.72 -5.91 23.64
CA ALA A 98 -3.61 -6.01 25.08
C ALA A 98 -4.95 -6.47 25.67
N GLY A 99 -4.92 -7.34 26.68
CA GLY A 99 -6.15 -7.83 27.31
C GLY A 99 -7.05 -6.72 27.89
N SER A 100 -6.46 -5.58 28.25
CA SER A 100 -7.19 -4.39 28.71
C SER A 100 -8.00 -3.70 27.59
N GLU A 101 -7.57 -3.80 26.33
CA GLU A 101 -8.26 -3.17 25.19
C GLU A 101 -9.60 -3.86 24.87
N VAL A 102 -9.75 -5.12 25.29
CA VAL A 102 -11.01 -5.88 25.14
C VAL A 102 -12.12 -5.30 26.03
N PHE A 103 -11.76 -4.59 27.10
CA PHE A 103 -12.73 -3.97 28.01
C PHE A 103 -13.02 -2.54 27.55
N SER A 104 -14.09 -2.37 26.78
CA SER A 104 -14.58 -1.07 26.33
C SER A 104 -15.99 -0.79 26.84
N LEU A 105 -16.33 0.49 26.98
CA LEU A 105 -17.70 0.97 27.23
C LEU A 105 -18.51 1.09 25.93
N GLU A 106 -17.83 1.31 24.80
CA GLU A 106 -18.48 1.55 23.50
C GLU A 106 -18.88 0.25 22.79
N MET A 107 -18.16 -0.84 23.07
CA MET A 107 -18.36 -2.14 22.43
C MET A 107 -18.31 -3.28 23.43
N SER A 108 -19.06 -4.35 23.13
CA SER A 108 -19.05 -5.56 23.94
C SER A 108 -17.70 -6.29 23.85
N LYS A 109 -17.32 -6.99 24.92
CA LYS A 109 -16.08 -7.80 24.95
C LYS A 109 -16.03 -8.84 23.83
N THR A 110 -17.18 -9.45 23.51
CA THR A 110 -17.33 -10.41 22.41
C THR A 110 -17.13 -9.77 21.06
N GLU A 111 -17.62 -8.53 20.87
CA GLU A 111 -17.42 -7.78 19.64
C GLU A 111 -15.95 -7.38 19.46
N ALA A 112 -15.30 -6.88 20.52
CA ALA A 112 -13.87 -6.54 20.50
C ALA A 112 -12.99 -7.73 20.10
N LEU A 113 -13.27 -8.92 20.65
CA LEU A 113 -12.58 -10.17 20.27
C LEU A 113 -12.92 -10.62 18.86
N THR A 114 -14.16 -10.42 18.40
CA THR A 114 -14.56 -10.81 17.04
C THR A 114 -13.84 -9.93 16.01
N GLN A 115 -13.77 -8.62 16.24
CA GLN A 115 -13.01 -7.69 15.40
C GLN A 115 -11.52 -8.04 15.41
N ALA A 116 -10.95 -8.37 16.57
CA ALA A 116 -9.57 -8.84 16.69
C ALA A 116 -9.24 -10.02 15.77
N PHE A 117 -10.09 -11.06 15.79
CA PHE A 117 -9.91 -12.22 14.92
C PHE A 117 -10.06 -11.86 13.45
N ARG A 118 -11.03 -11.01 13.09
CA ARG A 118 -11.27 -10.61 11.70
C ARG A 118 -10.23 -9.65 11.14
N ARG A 119 -9.58 -8.83 11.98
CA ARG A 119 -8.40 -8.02 11.59
C ARG A 119 -7.19 -8.89 11.26
N SER A 120 -7.06 -10.04 11.94
CA SER A 120 -5.94 -10.97 11.78
C SER A 120 -6.09 -11.93 10.59
N ILE A 121 -7.18 -11.83 9.82
CA ILE A 121 -7.43 -12.65 8.64
C ILE A 121 -7.50 -11.72 7.43
N GLY A 122 -6.55 -11.91 6.52
CA GLY A 122 -6.40 -11.11 5.29
C GLY A 122 -6.91 -11.87 4.08
N VAL A 123 -7.52 -11.14 3.15
CA VAL A 123 -7.89 -11.59 1.82
C VAL A 123 -6.98 -10.88 0.84
N ARG A 124 -6.22 -11.65 0.06
CA ARG A 124 -5.38 -11.13 -1.02
C ARG A 124 -6.14 -11.21 -2.33
N ILE A 125 -6.36 -10.07 -2.95
CA ILE A 125 -7.06 -9.92 -4.23
C ILE A 125 -6.03 -9.44 -5.24
N MET A 126 -5.92 -10.15 -6.36
CA MET A 126 -5.08 -9.74 -7.48
C MET A 126 -5.98 -9.21 -8.58
N GLU A 127 -5.73 -7.99 -9.01
CA GLU A 127 -6.50 -7.31 -10.06
C GLU A 127 -5.55 -6.88 -11.17
N GLU A 128 -5.91 -7.19 -12.41
CA GLU A 128 -5.21 -6.69 -13.58
C GLU A 128 -5.84 -5.37 -14.01
N THR A 129 -5.05 -4.29 -14.01
CA THR A 129 -5.51 -2.97 -14.46
C THR A 129 -4.72 -2.51 -15.67
N GLU A 130 -5.43 -1.97 -16.68
CA GLU A 130 -4.80 -1.31 -17.82
C GLU A 130 -4.44 0.14 -17.45
N ILE A 131 -3.15 0.46 -17.49
CA ILE A 131 -2.63 1.80 -17.22
C ILE A 131 -1.99 2.38 -18.48
N ILE A 132 -2.18 3.68 -18.68
CA ILE A 132 -1.54 4.47 -19.73
C ILE A 132 -0.52 5.38 -19.04
N GLU A 133 0.76 5.27 -19.40
CA GLU A 133 1.84 6.08 -18.82
C GLU A 133 2.57 6.85 -19.92
N GLY A 134 2.70 8.16 -19.79
CA GLY A 134 3.34 9.00 -20.81
C GLY A 134 3.61 10.42 -20.35
N GLU A 135 4.48 11.10 -21.09
CA GLU A 135 4.70 12.55 -21.02
C GLU A 135 3.62 13.28 -21.81
N VAL A 136 3.01 14.30 -21.22
CA VAL A 136 2.05 15.17 -21.90
C VAL A 136 2.77 16.13 -22.84
N VAL A 137 2.55 15.99 -24.14
CA VAL A 137 3.10 16.92 -25.15
C VAL A 137 2.23 18.16 -25.26
N GLU A 138 0.92 17.97 -25.38
CA GLU A 138 -0.06 19.04 -25.57
C GLU A 138 -1.43 18.63 -25.02
N ILE A 139 -2.18 19.60 -24.51
CA ILE A 139 -3.57 19.45 -24.08
C ILE A 139 -4.40 20.51 -24.79
N GLN A 140 -5.39 20.10 -25.57
CA GLN A 140 -6.38 20.97 -26.20
C GLN A 140 -7.73 20.72 -25.53
N VAL A 141 -8.38 21.76 -25.03
CA VAL A 141 -9.71 21.67 -24.42
C VAL A 141 -10.62 22.64 -25.14
N ASP A 142 -11.58 22.10 -25.87
CA ASP A 142 -12.62 22.87 -26.53
C ASP A 142 -13.77 23.08 -25.55
N THR A 143 -13.85 24.29 -25.02
CA THR A 143 -14.96 24.71 -24.17
C THR A 143 -15.99 25.43 -25.04
N PRO A 144 -17.23 24.93 -25.17
CA PRO A 144 -18.23 25.57 -26.01
C PRO A 144 -18.59 26.96 -25.46
N THR A 145 -18.48 27.96 -26.34
CA THR A 145 -18.76 29.37 -26.04
C THR A 145 -20.26 29.55 -25.78
N GLY A 146 -20.68 29.51 -24.52
CA GLY A 146 -22.09 29.66 -24.14
C GLY A 146 -22.58 28.77 -22.99
N GLY A 147 -21.72 27.92 -22.42
CA GLY A 147 -22.05 27.15 -21.20
C GLY A 147 -23.01 25.97 -21.40
N ALA A 148 -23.50 25.76 -22.62
CA ALA A 148 -24.37 24.64 -22.98
C ALA A 148 -23.65 23.71 -23.97
N GLY A 149 -22.90 22.74 -23.44
CA GLY A 149 -22.25 21.68 -24.20
C GLY A 149 -21.21 20.96 -23.37
N ASP A 150 -21.03 19.66 -23.63
CA ASP A 150 -20.00 18.86 -22.97
C ASP A 150 -18.61 19.32 -23.43
N LYS A 151 -17.69 19.45 -22.47
CA LYS A 151 -16.28 19.74 -22.77
C LYS A 151 -15.69 18.55 -23.53
N ILE A 152 -15.09 18.80 -24.68
CA ILE A 152 -14.34 17.82 -25.46
C ILE A 152 -12.90 18.30 -25.52
N GLY A 153 -11.95 17.38 -25.46
CA GLY A 153 -10.54 17.74 -25.50
C GLY A 153 -9.72 16.70 -26.25
N ARG A 154 -8.50 17.06 -26.59
CA ARG A 154 -7.48 16.17 -27.14
C ARG A 154 -6.25 16.23 -26.26
N LEU A 155 -5.68 15.06 -26.00
CA LEU A 155 -4.48 14.89 -25.20
C LEU A 155 -3.44 14.14 -26.02
N THR A 156 -2.29 14.77 -26.24
CA THR A 156 -1.16 14.12 -26.90
C THR A 156 -0.19 13.62 -25.84
N LEU A 157 -0.01 12.31 -25.77
CA LEU A 157 0.91 11.63 -24.86
C LEU A 157 2.05 10.99 -25.63
N ARG A 158 3.25 11.04 -25.06
CA ARG A 158 4.47 10.54 -25.66
C ARG A 158 5.29 9.71 -24.66
N THR A 159 5.78 8.57 -25.12
CA THR A 159 6.88 7.80 -24.50
C THR A 159 8.14 7.94 -25.34
N THR A 160 9.24 7.29 -24.95
CA THR A 160 10.46 7.28 -25.77
C THR A 160 10.28 6.61 -27.13
N GLU A 161 9.28 5.74 -27.29
CA GLU A 161 9.08 4.91 -28.48
C GLU A 161 7.88 5.33 -29.34
N MET A 162 6.85 5.91 -28.73
CA MET A 162 5.59 6.21 -29.41
C MET A 162 4.96 7.51 -28.94
N GLU A 163 4.24 8.15 -29.85
CA GLU A 163 3.42 9.34 -29.59
C GLU A 163 2.00 9.07 -30.09
N THR A 164 1.02 9.34 -29.24
CA THR A 164 -0.39 9.02 -29.50
C THR A 164 -1.30 10.13 -29.02
N VAL A 165 -2.33 10.41 -29.81
CA VAL A 165 -3.38 11.40 -29.49
C VAL A 165 -4.61 10.66 -28.97
N TYR A 166 -5.12 11.08 -27.82
CA TYR A 166 -6.33 10.59 -27.20
C TYR A 166 -7.40 11.66 -27.17
N ASP A 167 -8.62 11.32 -27.59
CA ASP A 167 -9.78 12.18 -27.37
C ASP A 167 -10.28 12.02 -25.92
N LEU A 168 -10.50 13.15 -25.25
CA LEU A 168 -10.93 13.23 -23.85
C LEU A 168 -12.40 13.63 -23.76
N GLY A 169 -13.13 12.92 -22.91
CA GLY A 169 -14.47 13.33 -22.48
C GLY A 169 -14.44 14.29 -21.29
N ALA A 170 -15.59 14.91 -20.99
CA ALA A 170 -15.74 15.91 -19.93
C ALA A 170 -15.20 15.46 -18.56
N LYS A 171 -15.45 14.20 -18.15
CA LYS A 171 -14.96 13.65 -16.87
C LYS A 171 -13.43 13.65 -16.76
N MET A 172 -12.74 13.32 -17.85
CA MET A 172 -11.27 13.29 -17.89
C MET A 172 -10.69 14.70 -17.86
N ILE A 173 -11.33 15.65 -18.55
CA ILE A 173 -10.93 17.06 -18.57
C ILE A 173 -11.05 17.67 -17.17
N ASP A 174 -12.14 17.37 -16.45
CA ASP A 174 -12.32 17.85 -15.08
C ASP A 174 -11.25 17.26 -14.14
N GLN A 175 -10.84 16.00 -14.34
CA GLN A 175 -9.73 15.41 -13.58
C GLN A 175 -8.37 16.04 -13.92
N LEU A 176 -8.07 16.28 -15.20
CA LEU A 176 -6.85 17.00 -15.61
C LEU A 176 -6.77 18.39 -14.99
N THR A 177 -7.91 19.09 -14.97
CA THR A 177 -8.03 20.42 -14.35
C THR A 177 -7.84 20.35 -12.84
N LYS A 178 -8.41 19.32 -12.19
CA LYS A 178 -8.29 19.10 -10.74
C LYS A 178 -6.86 18.81 -10.31
N GLU A 179 -6.15 17.96 -11.05
CA GLU A 179 -4.75 17.60 -10.79
C GLU A 179 -3.75 18.65 -11.32
N LYS A 180 -4.23 19.73 -11.97
CA LYS A 180 -3.42 20.80 -12.57
C LYS A 180 -2.31 20.25 -13.46
N ILE A 181 -2.70 19.42 -14.40
CA ILE A 181 -1.78 18.79 -15.36
C ILE A 181 -1.50 19.77 -16.49
N GLU A 182 -0.21 19.99 -16.76
CA GLU A 182 0.29 20.88 -17.80
C GLU A 182 1.11 20.10 -18.83
N ALA A 183 1.37 20.73 -19.97
CA ALA A 183 2.30 20.21 -20.95
C ALA A 183 3.71 20.04 -20.34
N GLY A 184 4.31 18.87 -20.51
CA GLY A 184 5.59 18.47 -19.93
C GLY A 184 5.46 17.69 -18.61
N ASP A 185 4.25 17.43 -18.11
CA ASP A 185 4.07 16.52 -16.98
C ASP A 185 4.09 15.05 -17.42
N VAL A 186 4.62 14.18 -16.58
CA VAL A 186 4.53 12.73 -16.73
C VAL A 186 3.34 12.24 -15.89
N ILE A 187 2.37 11.60 -16.55
CA ILE A 187 1.12 11.18 -15.93
C ILE A 187 0.88 9.68 -16.11
N THR A 188 0.12 9.11 -15.18
CA THR A 188 -0.47 7.77 -15.30
C THR A 188 -1.98 7.88 -15.30
N ILE A 189 -2.63 7.22 -16.25
CA ILE A 189 -4.08 7.15 -16.38
C ILE A 189 -4.49 5.69 -16.21
N ASN A 190 -5.32 5.39 -15.22
CA ASN A 190 -5.97 4.08 -15.16
C ASN A 190 -7.22 4.12 -16.06
N LYS A 191 -7.27 3.22 -17.05
CA LYS A 191 -8.29 3.23 -18.11
C LYS A 191 -9.71 2.90 -17.61
N GLU A 192 -9.81 2.09 -16.56
CA GLU A 192 -11.09 1.63 -16.01
C GLU A 192 -11.68 2.64 -15.03
N SER A 193 -10.86 3.13 -14.10
CA SER A 193 -11.29 4.13 -13.11
C SER A 193 -11.33 5.55 -13.68
N GLY A 194 -10.65 5.79 -14.80
CA GLY A 194 -10.41 7.12 -15.35
C GLY A 194 -9.58 8.01 -14.42
N LYS A 195 -8.95 7.46 -13.37
CA LYS A 195 -8.15 8.23 -12.39
C LYS A 195 -6.82 8.62 -13.03
N ILE A 196 -6.54 9.92 -13.04
CA ILE A 196 -5.27 10.48 -13.50
C ILE A 196 -4.38 10.80 -12.31
N SER A 197 -3.09 10.47 -12.40
CA SER A 197 -2.10 10.76 -11.35
C SER A 197 -0.83 11.36 -11.95
N LYS A 198 -0.41 12.51 -11.43
CA LYS A 198 0.83 13.18 -11.84
C LYS A 198 2.03 12.56 -11.13
N LEU A 199 2.92 11.91 -11.90
CA LEU A 199 4.14 11.31 -11.38
C LEU A 199 5.23 12.35 -11.13
N GLY A 200 5.29 13.38 -11.99
CA GLY A 200 6.23 14.47 -11.92
C GLY A 200 6.32 15.24 -13.23
N ARG A 201 7.36 16.04 -13.40
CA ARG A 201 7.63 16.82 -14.61
C ARG A 201 8.80 16.23 -15.38
N SER A 202 8.76 16.26 -16.71
CA SER A 202 9.83 15.75 -17.55
C SER A 202 11.09 16.60 -17.45
N PHE A 203 12.26 15.95 -17.54
CA PHE A 203 13.56 16.64 -17.53
C PHE A 203 13.79 17.50 -18.78
N THR A 204 13.18 17.14 -19.90
CA THR A 204 13.36 17.80 -21.20
C THR A 204 12.74 19.19 -21.25
N ARG A 205 11.61 19.40 -20.56
CA ARG A 205 10.89 20.69 -20.49
C ARG A 205 11.09 21.46 -19.19
N SER A 206 12.07 21.08 -18.37
CA SER A 206 12.34 21.75 -17.09
C SER A 206 12.92 23.17 -17.25
N LYS A 207 13.42 23.53 -18.43
CA LYS A 207 14.09 24.81 -18.71
C LYS A 207 13.15 25.93 -19.14
N ASP A 208 11.93 25.60 -19.58
CA ASP A 208 11.01 26.58 -20.18
C ASP A 208 10.20 27.37 -19.12
N TYR A 209 10.33 27.03 -17.84
CA TYR A 209 9.59 27.66 -16.75
C TYR A 209 10.51 28.17 -15.64
N ASP A 210 10.62 29.49 -15.55
CA ASP A 210 11.49 30.24 -14.62
C ASP A 210 10.93 30.27 -13.17
N ALA A 211 9.64 29.99 -12.98
CA ALA A 211 8.96 30.02 -11.68
C ALA A 211 8.62 28.61 -11.14
N MET A 212 9.62 27.73 -11.02
CA MET A 212 9.44 26.41 -10.43
C MET A 212 9.43 26.49 -8.90
N GLY A 213 8.37 25.99 -8.26
CA GLY A 213 8.36 25.80 -6.81
C GLY A 213 9.38 24.74 -6.37
N PRO A 214 9.97 24.83 -5.16
CA PRO A 214 11.00 23.92 -4.66
C PRO A 214 10.54 22.45 -4.45
N GLN A 215 9.29 22.13 -4.79
CA GLN A 215 8.63 20.84 -4.60
C GLN A 215 8.40 20.08 -5.91
N THR A 216 8.85 20.60 -7.06
CA THR A 216 8.62 19.95 -8.36
C THR A 216 9.51 18.71 -8.50
N ARG A 217 8.88 17.53 -8.51
CA ARG A 217 9.57 16.25 -8.69
C ARG A 217 9.82 16.01 -10.18
N PHE A 218 11.08 15.87 -10.57
CA PHE A 218 11.45 15.53 -11.94
C PHE A 218 11.48 14.02 -12.14
N VAL A 219 10.88 13.56 -13.23
CA VAL A 219 10.78 12.15 -13.63
C VAL A 219 11.21 12.03 -15.09
N GLN A 220 11.88 10.92 -15.41
CA GLN A 220 12.27 10.64 -16.80
C GLN A 220 11.04 10.27 -17.63
N CYS A 221 11.12 10.53 -18.94
CA CYS A 221 10.08 10.11 -19.87
C CYS A 221 9.95 8.57 -19.80
N PRO A 222 8.72 8.04 -19.66
CA PRO A 222 8.52 6.59 -19.60
C PRO A 222 9.00 5.89 -20.88
N GLU A 223 9.60 4.72 -20.71
CA GLU A 223 10.06 3.87 -21.80
C GLU A 223 9.02 2.79 -22.17
N GLY A 224 9.03 2.36 -23.43
CA GLY A 224 8.16 1.32 -23.97
C GLY A 224 6.80 1.82 -24.47
N GLU A 225 5.85 0.89 -24.56
CA GLU A 225 4.47 1.17 -24.95
C GLU A 225 3.74 2.07 -23.94
N LEU A 226 2.88 2.99 -24.41
CA LEU A 226 2.07 3.82 -23.50
C LEU A 226 1.15 2.96 -22.63
N GLN A 227 0.49 1.96 -23.23
CA GLN A 227 -0.52 1.16 -22.56
C GLN A 227 0.13 -0.10 -22.01
N LYS A 228 0.09 -0.25 -20.70
CA LYS A 228 0.68 -1.38 -19.98
C LYS A 228 -0.39 -2.06 -19.13
N ARG A 229 -0.33 -3.39 -19.05
CA ARG A 229 -1.10 -4.16 -18.07
C ARG A 229 -0.29 -4.27 -16.79
N LYS A 230 -0.91 -3.90 -15.66
CA LYS A 230 -0.28 -3.98 -14.35
C LYS A 230 -1.16 -4.79 -13.42
N GLU A 231 -0.59 -5.88 -12.90
CA GLU A 231 -1.16 -6.61 -11.78
C GLU A 231 -0.95 -5.79 -10.50
N VAL A 232 -2.04 -5.51 -9.81
CA VAL A 232 -2.03 -4.87 -8.49
C VAL A 232 -2.57 -5.88 -7.49
N VAL A 233 -1.79 -6.10 -6.44
CA VAL A 233 -2.16 -6.99 -5.34
C VAL A 233 -2.66 -6.13 -4.19
N HIS A 234 -3.93 -6.30 -3.83
CA HIS A 234 -4.54 -5.66 -2.69
C HIS A 234 -4.69 -6.68 -1.55
N VAL A 235 -4.21 -6.33 -0.37
CA VAL A 235 -4.42 -7.12 0.85
C VAL A 235 -5.38 -6.35 1.74
N VAL A 236 -6.54 -6.94 2.02
CA VAL A 236 -7.60 -6.34 2.83
C VAL A 236 -7.98 -7.30 3.94
N SER A 237 -8.16 -6.80 5.17
CA SER A 237 -8.62 -7.64 6.29
C SER A 237 -10.13 -7.90 6.24
N LEU A 238 -10.60 -9.02 6.79
CA LEU A 238 -12.03 -9.30 6.88
C LEU A 238 -12.78 -8.23 7.69
N HIS A 239 -12.13 -7.65 8.70
CA HIS A 239 -12.73 -6.58 9.50
C HIS A 239 -12.97 -5.31 8.66
N GLU A 240 -12.03 -4.91 7.80
CA GLU A 240 -12.20 -3.76 6.92
C GLU A 240 -13.39 -3.96 5.98
N ILE A 241 -13.52 -5.16 5.41
CA ILE A 241 -14.65 -5.52 4.54
C ILE A 241 -15.98 -5.39 5.29
N ASP A 242 -16.06 -5.87 6.54
CA ASP A 242 -17.29 -5.76 7.34
C ASP A 242 -17.66 -4.31 7.62
N VAL A 243 -16.68 -3.50 8.03
CA VAL A 243 -16.91 -2.09 8.37
C VAL A 243 -17.37 -1.31 7.14
N ILE A 244 -16.73 -1.53 5.99
CA ILE A 244 -17.10 -0.92 4.71
C ILE A 244 -18.53 -1.29 4.32
N ASN A 245 -18.91 -2.57 4.45
CA ASN A 245 -20.24 -3.03 4.06
C ASN A 245 -21.35 -2.69 5.07
N SER A 246 -21.00 -2.37 6.31
CA SER A 246 -21.99 -2.08 7.37
C SER A 246 -22.59 -0.67 7.31
N ARG A 247 -21.91 0.30 6.67
CA ARG A 247 -22.31 1.71 6.67
C ARG A 247 -22.09 2.36 5.30
N SER A 248 -22.98 3.26 4.90
CA SER A 248 -22.86 4.03 3.65
C SER A 248 -21.61 4.91 3.56
N GLN A 249 -20.98 5.23 4.71
CA GLN A 249 -19.67 5.86 4.82
C GLN A 249 -18.70 5.02 5.68
N GLY A 250 -18.70 3.70 5.51
CA GLY A 250 -17.89 2.78 6.31
C GLY A 250 -16.38 3.07 6.28
N PHE A 251 -15.87 3.63 5.18
CA PHE A 251 -14.46 4.02 5.07
C PHE A 251 -14.00 5.05 6.11
N LEU A 252 -14.86 6.01 6.47
CA LEU A 252 -14.53 7.03 7.48
C LEU A 252 -14.50 6.46 8.90
N ALA A 253 -15.16 5.33 9.14
CA ALA A 253 -15.20 4.66 10.45
C ALA A 253 -14.03 3.68 10.67
N LEU A 254 -13.14 3.54 9.69
CA LEU A 254 -11.88 2.80 9.82
C LEU A 254 -10.80 3.61 10.55
N PHE A 255 -11.00 4.93 10.69
CA PHE A 255 -10.12 5.89 11.37
C PHE A 255 -10.76 6.41 12.65
#